data_AF-A0A3M8PY92-F1
#
_entry.id   AF-A0A3M8PY92-F1
#
_cell.length_a   1.000
_cell.length_b   1.000
_cell.length_c   1.000
_cell.angle_alpha   90.00
_cell.angle_beta   90.00
_cell.angle_gamma   90.00
#
_symmetry.space_group_name_H-M   'P 1'
#
loop_
_entity.id
_entity.type
_entity.pdbx_description
1 polymer ?
#
loop_
_entity_poly.entity_id
_entity_poly.type
_entity_poly.pdbx_seq_one_letter_code
_entity_poly.pdbx_strand_id
1 'polypeptide(L)'
;MTSFRLSYFGLIVFFSFIILLLISRVLFPFADEPDWIARAPLVLFGDHSLWSPYYIFSNFLNQLNIENSVCQPVAGALSFWAEISSSCTESLEEIIIRFSVTLFVILPILFIIIFRNFFILLMNLVNLRLSKEEWNYRIDSLALTIIFPGILYYLGVLAEEQFFLVVSLYIFLFWGFWLPISLLLMVLSTIDFGNTVVVLFFILSVMFFSKIRNYNRKLFFSFFLFFLFLAYFIGFRFLELFSQISFLGGSFSSKSDAIYQVLNDSDLVEKYPVILRPIITLMSFIFMTPSGVKVPVLYVAIFILIFTLTLKVFRGKNKLLDVYWFVPFFSTIFFVFLFPNYANAKYYVFVMPFLVYASLNYYSRNVVFVFFVASTLLVFFHLILYRF
;
A
#
# COMPACT_ATOMS: atom_id res chain seq x y z
N MET A 1 7.00 -33.83 -18.94
CA MET A 1 6.92 -32.46 -19.49
C MET A 1 5.60 -31.82 -19.07
N THR A 2 5.59 -31.06 -17.98
CA THR A 2 4.44 -30.24 -17.59
C THR A 2 4.44 -28.99 -18.47
N SER A 3 3.53 -28.92 -19.43
CA SER A 3 3.40 -27.77 -20.34
C SER A 3 3.27 -26.47 -19.53
N PHE A 4 4.04 -25.44 -19.87
CA PHE A 4 3.89 -24.06 -19.41
C PHE A 4 2.50 -23.52 -19.83
N ARG A 5 1.45 -23.91 -19.10
CA ARG A 5 0.09 -23.42 -19.35
C ARG A 5 -0.05 -22.05 -18.73
N LEU A 6 -0.23 -21.06 -19.60
CA LEU A 6 -0.60 -19.69 -19.24
C LEU A 6 -1.94 -19.69 -18.49
N SER A 7 -2.03 -18.87 -17.45
CA SER A 7 -3.30 -18.64 -16.77
C SER A 7 -4.18 -17.69 -17.56
N TYR A 8 -5.37 -18.13 -17.95
CA TYR A 8 -6.36 -17.27 -18.61
C TYR A 8 -6.74 -16.05 -17.73
N PHE A 9 -7.07 -16.28 -16.46
CA PHE A 9 -7.36 -15.19 -15.52
C PHE A 9 -6.14 -14.30 -15.30
N GLY A 10 -4.94 -14.89 -15.21
CA GLY A 10 -3.70 -14.12 -15.08
C GLY A 10 -3.43 -13.21 -16.27
N LEU A 11 -3.71 -13.66 -17.49
CA LEU A 11 -3.60 -12.84 -18.70
C LEU A 11 -4.60 -11.68 -18.70
N ILE A 12 -5.87 -11.92 -18.32
CA ILE A 12 -6.87 -10.86 -18.22
C ILE A 12 -6.39 -9.77 -17.25
N VAL A 13 -5.93 -10.17 -16.06
CA VAL A 13 -5.42 -9.22 -15.07
C VAL A 13 -4.19 -8.49 -15.57
N PHE A 14 -3.25 -9.18 -16.22
CA PHE A 14 -2.04 -8.58 -16.79
C PHE A 14 -2.37 -7.48 -17.82
N PHE A 15 -3.21 -7.78 -18.81
CA PHE A 15 -3.58 -6.79 -19.83
C PHE A 15 -4.39 -5.65 -19.23
N SER A 16 -5.30 -5.95 -18.30
CA SER A 16 -6.07 -4.92 -17.60
C SER A 16 -5.17 -4.00 -16.78
N PHE A 17 -4.19 -4.57 -16.07
CA PHE A 17 -3.21 -3.80 -15.30
C PHE A 17 -2.40 -2.88 -16.22
N ILE A 18 -1.88 -3.37 -17.35
CA ILE A 18 -1.12 -2.55 -18.30
C ILE A 18 -1.95 -1.37 -18.82
N ILE A 19 -3.20 -1.63 -19.24
CA ILE A 19 -4.09 -0.59 -19.76
C ILE A 19 -4.40 0.43 -18.67
N LEU A 20 -4.79 -0.02 -17.48
CA LEU A 20 -5.11 0.86 -16.35
C LEU A 20 -3.88 1.67 -15.91
N LEU A 21 -2.69 1.06 -15.88
CA LEU A 21 -1.45 1.76 -15.53
C LEU A 21 -1.12 2.85 -16.55
N LEU A 22 -1.25 2.58 -17.84
CA LEU A 22 -0.98 3.58 -18.88
C LEU A 22 -1.96 4.76 -18.80
N ILE A 23 -3.26 4.48 -18.62
CA ILE A 23 -4.27 5.53 -18.42
C ILE A 23 -3.98 6.32 -17.13
N SER A 24 -3.56 5.63 -16.06
CA SER A 24 -3.29 6.27 -14.78
C SER A 24 -2.13 7.27 -14.85
N ARG A 25 -1.08 6.98 -15.64
CA ARG A 25 0.03 7.92 -15.88
C ARG A 25 -0.41 9.21 -16.57
N VAL A 26 -1.36 9.11 -17.49
CA VAL A 26 -1.88 10.29 -18.20
C VAL A 26 -2.78 11.13 -17.29
N LEU A 27 -3.58 10.48 -16.44
CA LEU A 27 -4.64 11.16 -15.68
C LEU A 27 -4.22 11.63 -14.29
N PHE A 28 -3.34 10.91 -13.60
CA PHE A 28 -2.91 11.32 -12.26
C PHE A 28 -2.14 12.65 -12.32
N PRO A 29 -2.36 13.55 -11.33
CA PRO A 29 -1.66 14.82 -11.30
C PRO A 29 -0.17 14.58 -11.05
N PHE A 30 0.66 14.94 -12.02
CA PHE A 30 2.11 14.86 -11.90
C PHE A 30 2.59 15.73 -10.75
N ALA A 31 3.61 15.32 -10.01
CA ALA A 31 4.22 16.09 -8.92
C ALA A 31 3.30 16.46 -7.73
N ASP A 32 2.02 16.12 -7.75
CA ASP A 32 1.15 16.10 -6.57
C ASP A 32 1.22 14.71 -5.90
N GLU A 33 2.45 14.27 -5.65
CA GLU A 33 2.74 12.99 -5.00
C GLU A 33 3.19 13.23 -3.56
N PRO A 34 2.91 12.30 -2.63
CA PRO A 34 3.23 12.50 -1.23
C PRO A 34 4.73 12.74 -1.03
N ASP A 35 5.09 13.92 -0.53
CA ASP A 35 6.45 14.40 -0.30
C ASP A 35 7.33 14.48 -1.56
N TRP A 36 6.75 14.84 -2.71
CA TRP A 36 7.45 14.99 -4.00
C TRP A 36 8.81 15.71 -3.88
N ILE A 37 8.81 16.90 -3.25
CA ILE A 37 10.00 17.76 -3.08
C ILE A 37 11.14 17.03 -2.35
N ALA A 38 10.81 16.13 -1.42
CA ALA A 38 11.82 15.39 -0.66
C ALA A 38 12.24 14.09 -1.35
N ARG A 39 11.31 13.41 -2.03
CA ARG A 39 11.51 12.02 -2.51
C ARG A 39 12.00 11.92 -3.93
N ALA A 40 11.48 12.75 -4.82
CA ALA A 40 11.84 12.70 -6.22
C ALA A 40 13.34 12.99 -6.43
N PRO A 41 13.96 13.95 -5.70
CA PRO A 41 15.41 14.15 -5.74
C PRO A 41 16.21 12.97 -5.20
N LEU A 42 15.73 12.24 -4.18
CA LEU A 42 16.41 11.04 -3.67
C LEU A 42 16.45 9.92 -4.74
N VAL A 43 15.38 9.77 -5.51
CA VAL A 43 15.36 8.81 -6.63
C VAL A 43 16.31 9.23 -7.75
N LEU A 44 16.39 10.51 -8.09
CA LEU A 44 17.24 10.99 -9.19
C LEU A 44 18.72 11.07 -8.84
N PHE A 45 19.03 11.66 -7.68
CA PHE A 45 20.38 12.06 -7.31
C PHE A 45 20.94 11.28 -6.12
N GLY A 46 20.13 10.41 -5.50
CA GLY A 46 20.57 9.57 -4.40
C GLY A 46 21.44 8.40 -4.86
N ASP A 47 22.24 7.89 -3.92
CA ASP A 47 23.05 6.70 -4.14
C ASP A 47 22.18 5.45 -4.03
N HIS A 48 21.97 4.80 -5.18
CA HIS A 48 21.20 3.56 -5.26
C HIS A 48 22.10 2.33 -5.24
N SER A 49 21.63 1.28 -4.57
CA SER A 49 22.29 -0.02 -4.63
C SER A 49 22.23 -0.62 -6.05
N LEU A 50 23.23 -1.41 -6.44
CA LEU A 50 23.34 -1.98 -7.80
C LEU A 50 22.12 -2.79 -8.26
N TRP A 51 21.39 -3.37 -7.32
CA TRP A 51 20.21 -4.19 -7.57
C TRP A 51 18.90 -3.39 -7.55
N SER A 52 18.95 -2.10 -7.20
CA SER A 52 17.81 -1.19 -7.22
C SER A 52 17.40 -0.89 -8.66
N PRO A 53 16.10 -0.88 -8.98
CA PRO A 53 15.62 -0.45 -10.29
C PRO A 53 16.06 0.98 -10.63
N TYR A 54 16.20 1.85 -9.62
CA TYR A 54 16.62 3.25 -9.83
C TYR A 54 18.09 3.37 -10.24
N TYR A 55 18.94 2.42 -9.81
CA TYR A 55 20.31 2.33 -10.29
C TYR A 55 20.35 1.93 -11.78
N ILE A 56 19.58 0.88 -12.14
CA ILE A 56 19.53 0.34 -13.50
C ILE A 56 19.00 1.38 -14.50
N PHE A 57 17.99 2.16 -14.09
CA PHE A 57 17.36 3.18 -14.93
C PHE A 57 17.89 4.60 -14.72
N SER A 58 18.97 4.79 -13.94
CA SER A 58 19.54 6.10 -13.60
C SER A 58 19.71 7.04 -14.80
N ASN A 59 20.27 6.54 -15.91
CA ASN A 59 20.45 7.34 -17.14
C ASN A 59 19.14 7.88 -17.72
N PHE A 60 18.05 7.11 -17.65
CA PHE A 60 16.74 7.54 -18.13
C PHE A 60 16.05 8.45 -17.11
N LEU A 61 16.19 8.15 -15.82
CA LEU A 61 15.62 8.96 -14.74
C LEU A 61 16.21 10.37 -14.71
N ASN A 62 17.50 10.52 -15.01
CA ASN A 62 18.17 11.83 -15.10
C ASN A 62 17.62 12.76 -16.20
N GLN A 63 16.75 12.25 -17.09
CA GLN A 63 16.07 13.06 -18.11
C GLN A 63 14.78 13.71 -17.59
N LEU A 64 14.29 13.32 -16.40
CA LEU A 64 13.06 13.86 -15.81
C LEU A 64 13.27 15.29 -15.30
N ASN A 65 12.33 16.20 -15.60
CA ASN A 65 12.41 17.60 -15.18
C ASN A 65 11.63 17.86 -13.87
N ILE A 66 12.34 17.81 -12.75
CA ILE A 66 11.72 17.88 -11.40
C ILE A 66 11.68 19.30 -10.83
N GLU A 67 12.60 20.18 -11.21
CA GLU A 67 12.79 21.48 -10.56
C GLU A 67 11.64 22.48 -10.83
N ASN A 68 10.93 22.32 -11.96
CA ASN A 68 9.84 23.21 -12.36
C ASN A 68 8.43 22.60 -12.20
N SER A 69 8.33 21.34 -11.80
CA SER A 69 7.07 20.61 -11.72
C SER A 69 6.57 20.57 -10.27
N VAL A 70 5.97 21.66 -9.80
CA VAL A 70 5.14 21.62 -8.59
C VAL A 70 3.68 21.74 -9.01
N CYS A 71 2.96 20.62 -8.93
CA CYS A 71 1.53 20.62 -9.12
C CYS A 71 0.83 20.84 -7.78
N GLN A 72 -0.11 21.77 -7.77
CA GLN A 72 -0.97 22.02 -6.62
C GLN A 72 -2.42 22.08 -7.11
N PRO A 73 -3.10 20.92 -7.21
CA PRO A 73 -4.53 20.92 -7.41
C PRO A 73 -5.20 21.73 -6.31
N VAL A 74 -6.20 22.52 -6.68
CA VAL A 74 -6.91 23.38 -5.73
C VAL A 74 -8.15 22.65 -5.25
N ALA A 75 -8.13 22.23 -3.99
CA ALA A 75 -9.28 21.63 -3.33
C ALA A 75 -9.40 22.13 -1.88
N GLY A 76 -10.58 22.63 -1.52
CA GLY A 76 -10.88 22.97 -0.14
C GLY A 76 -11.10 21.71 0.72
N ALA A 77 -10.90 21.82 2.03
CA ALA A 77 -11.16 20.71 2.96
C ALA A 77 -12.60 20.17 2.85
N LEU A 78 -13.58 21.06 2.62
CA LEU A 78 -15.00 20.72 2.44
C LEU A 78 -15.45 20.65 0.97
N SER A 79 -14.58 20.93 -0.01
CA SER A 79 -14.99 20.85 -1.41
C SER A 79 -15.12 19.39 -1.84
N PHE A 80 -16.19 19.11 -2.60
CA PHE A 80 -16.38 17.84 -3.33
C PHE A 80 -15.72 17.88 -4.71
N TRP A 81 -15.28 19.06 -5.15
CA TRP A 81 -14.60 19.30 -6.41
C TRP A 81 -13.17 19.75 -6.17
N ALA A 82 -12.28 19.33 -7.06
CA ALA A 82 -10.90 19.79 -7.16
C ALA A 82 -10.68 20.40 -8.54
N GLU A 83 -9.81 21.40 -8.64
CA GLU A 83 -9.38 21.96 -9.92
C GLU A 83 -7.93 21.52 -10.17
N ILE A 84 -7.71 20.77 -11.25
CA ILE A 84 -6.39 20.30 -11.66
C ILE A 84 -5.95 21.13 -12.86
N SER A 85 -4.93 21.96 -12.66
CA SER A 85 -4.35 22.78 -13.74
C SER A 85 -3.70 21.93 -14.82
N SER A 86 -3.59 22.49 -16.03
CA SER A 86 -2.86 21.87 -17.13
C SER A 86 -1.36 21.70 -16.85
N SER A 87 -0.79 22.43 -15.88
CA SER A 87 0.60 22.25 -15.45
C SER A 87 0.84 20.92 -14.71
N CYS A 88 -0.22 20.21 -14.30
CA CYS A 88 -0.18 18.92 -13.63
C CYS A 88 -0.17 17.72 -14.59
N THR A 89 0.14 17.93 -15.87
CA THR A 89 0.30 16.85 -16.86
C THR A 89 1.77 16.58 -17.12
N GLU A 90 2.13 15.30 -17.14
CA GLU A 90 3.46 14.83 -17.55
C GLU A 90 3.65 14.99 -19.07
N SER A 91 4.88 15.24 -19.49
CA SER A 91 5.27 15.10 -20.89
C SER A 91 5.26 13.63 -21.32
N LEU A 92 5.15 13.36 -22.63
CA LEU A 92 5.11 12.01 -23.16
C LEU A 92 6.38 11.20 -22.83
N GLU A 93 7.53 11.85 -22.78
CA GLU A 93 8.81 11.23 -22.41
C GLU A 93 8.80 10.77 -20.95
N GLU A 94 8.38 11.64 -20.03
CA GLU A 94 8.26 11.33 -18.60
C GLU A 94 7.28 10.16 -18.37
N ILE A 95 6.14 10.17 -19.05
CA ILE A 95 5.14 9.08 -19.00
C ILE A 95 5.79 7.75 -19.38
N ILE A 96 6.54 7.72 -20.50
CA ILE A 96 7.17 6.49 -21.00
C ILE A 96 8.24 5.98 -20.03
N ILE A 97 9.09 6.87 -19.50
CA ILE A 97 10.14 6.50 -18.55
C ILE A 97 9.51 5.91 -17.28
N ARG A 98 8.56 6.62 -16.66
CA ARG A 98 7.89 6.19 -15.43
C ARG A 98 7.08 4.91 -15.62
N PHE A 99 6.39 4.77 -16.75
CA PHE A 99 5.67 3.55 -17.11
C PHE A 99 6.64 2.37 -17.23
N SER A 100 7.78 2.56 -17.90
CA SER A 100 8.79 1.52 -18.09
C SER A 100 9.42 1.07 -16.77
N VAL A 101 9.78 2.02 -15.90
CA VAL A 101 10.30 1.72 -14.56
C VAL A 101 9.25 0.94 -13.75
N THR A 102 8.01 1.41 -13.72
CA THR A 102 6.92 0.73 -12.98
C THR A 102 6.70 -0.70 -13.49
N LEU A 103 6.68 -0.89 -14.82
CA LEU A 103 6.50 -2.19 -15.43
C LEU A 103 7.66 -3.13 -15.11
N PHE A 104 8.90 -2.63 -15.14
CA PHE A 104 10.08 -3.40 -14.78
C PHE A 104 10.03 -3.85 -13.31
N VAL A 105 9.70 -2.94 -12.40
CA VAL A 105 9.62 -3.23 -10.96
C VAL A 105 8.58 -4.31 -10.68
N ILE A 106 7.40 -4.25 -11.32
CA ILE A 106 6.32 -5.21 -11.07
C ILE A 106 6.40 -6.49 -11.93
N LEU A 107 7.30 -6.54 -12.91
CA LEU A 107 7.47 -7.65 -13.84
C LEU A 107 7.54 -9.02 -13.14
N PRO A 108 8.28 -9.19 -12.01
CA PRO A 108 8.36 -10.49 -11.37
C PRO A 108 7.01 -10.93 -10.76
N ILE A 109 6.16 -10.01 -10.29
CA ILE A 109 4.80 -10.33 -9.85
C ILE A 109 3.93 -10.74 -11.04
N LEU A 110 4.01 -9.98 -12.15
CA LEU A 110 3.25 -10.29 -13.38
C LEU A 110 3.61 -11.68 -13.93
N PHE A 111 4.90 -12.05 -13.88
CA PHE A 111 5.36 -13.38 -14.27
C PHE A 111 4.71 -14.48 -13.41
N ILE A 112 4.64 -14.31 -12.09
CA ILE A 112 4.00 -15.26 -11.18
C ILE A 112 2.50 -15.42 -11.50
N ILE A 113 1.81 -14.31 -11.81
CA ILE A 113 0.38 -14.30 -12.13
C ILE A 113 0.08 -15.08 -13.41
N ILE A 114 0.86 -14.85 -14.47
CA ILE A 114 0.70 -15.48 -15.78
C ILE A 114 1.12 -16.96 -15.72
N PHE A 115 2.32 -17.22 -15.18
CA PHE A 115 2.95 -18.54 -15.15
C PHE A 115 2.73 -19.28 -13.81
N ARG A 116 1.53 -19.14 -13.22
CA ARG A 116 1.20 -19.68 -11.89
C ARG A 116 1.55 -21.16 -11.69
N ASN A 117 1.32 -22.02 -12.69
CA ASN A 117 1.59 -23.45 -12.56
C ASN A 117 3.10 -23.74 -12.47
N PHE A 118 3.90 -22.97 -13.21
CA PHE A 118 5.36 -23.04 -13.14
C PHE A 118 5.85 -22.54 -11.78
N PHE A 119 5.34 -21.41 -11.31
CA PHE A 119 5.65 -20.90 -9.98
C PHE A 119 5.33 -21.91 -8.87
N ILE A 120 4.12 -22.49 -8.87
CA ILE A 120 3.71 -23.51 -7.87
C ILE A 120 4.62 -24.73 -7.91
N LEU A 121 5.02 -25.18 -9.10
CA LEU A 121 5.96 -26.29 -9.26
C LEU A 121 7.32 -25.94 -8.63
N LEU A 122 7.86 -24.75 -8.92
CA LEU A 122 9.12 -24.28 -8.37
C LEU A 122 9.05 -24.17 -6.83
N MET A 123 7.96 -23.66 -6.28
CA MET A 123 7.76 -23.58 -4.83
C MET A 123 7.78 -24.96 -4.16
N ASN A 124 7.15 -25.95 -4.80
CA ASN A 124 7.16 -27.33 -4.29
C ASN A 124 8.55 -27.96 -4.32
N LEU A 125 9.40 -27.62 -5.31
CA LEU A 125 10.80 -28.08 -5.38
C LEU A 125 11.65 -27.52 -4.23
N VAL A 126 11.38 -26.28 -3.79
CA VAL A 126 12.10 -25.62 -2.68
C VAL A 126 11.49 -25.97 -1.31
N ASN A 127 10.69 -27.04 -1.23
CA ASN A 127 9.99 -27.48 -0.01
C ASN A 127 9.01 -26.45 0.62
N LEU A 128 8.58 -25.44 -0.13
CA LEU A 128 7.53 -24.51 0.28
C LEU A 128 6.15 -25.11 -0.03
N ARG A 129 5.80 -26.18 0.70
CA ARG A 129 4.63 -27.01 0.41
C ARG A 129 3.34 -26.37 0.93
N LEU A 130 2.48 -25.91 0.01
CA LEU A 130 1.08 -25.57 0.25
C LEU A 130 0.20 -26.37 -0.72
N SER A 131 -1.10 -26.44 -0.43
CA SER A 131 -2.04 -26.98 -1.41
C SER A 131 -2.06 -26.11 -2.66
N LYS A 132 -2.31 -26.74 -3.82
CA LYS A 132 -2.44 -26.00 -5.08
C LYS A 132 -3.57 -24.96 -5.02
N GLU A 133 -4.62 -25.23 -4.26
CA GLU A 133 -5.73 -24.30 -4.05
C GLU A 133 -5.26 -23.06 -3.28
N GLU A 134 -4.54 -23.25 -2.17
CA GLU A 134 -4.03 -22.13 -1.35
C GLU A 134 -3.05 -21.25 -2.14
N TRP A 135 -2.15 -21.86 -2.93
CA TRP A 135 -1.29 -21.10 -3.83
C TRP A 135 -2.09 -20.28 -4.85
N ASN A 136 -3.14 -20.86 -5.44
CA ASN A 136 -3.99 -20.13 -6.38
C ASN A 136 -4.74 -18.98 -5.69
N TYR A 137 -5.24 -19.17 -4.47
CA TYR A 137 -5.89 -18.11 -3.70
C TYR A 137 -4.95 -16.95 -3.41
N ARG A 138 -3.69 -17.24 -3.07
CA ARG A 138 -2.68 -16.19 -2.83
C ARG A 138 -2.30 -15.45 -4.10
N ILE A 139 -2.09 -16.17 -5.20
CA ILE A 139 -1.79 -15.57 -6.50
C ILE A 139 -2.96 -14.74 -7.01
N ASP A 140 -4.20 -15.23 -6.88
CA ASP A 140 -5.40 -14.49 -7.28
C ASP A 140 -5.59 -13.24 -6.40
N SER A 141 -5.28 -13.31 -5.10
CA SER A 141 -5.32 -12.15 -4.21
C SER A 141 -4.29 -11.07 -4.59
N LEU A 142 -3.06 -11.47 -4.91
CA LEU A 142 -2.03 -10.55 -5.41
C LEU A 142 -2.41 -9.96 -6.77
N ALA A 143 -2.91 -10.78 -7.69
CA ALA A 143 -3.36 -10.35 -9.01
C ALA A 143 -4.46 -9.29 -8.92
N LEU A 144 -5.42 -9.46 -8.02
CA LEU A 144 -6.47 -8.48 -7.79
C LEU A 144 -5.95 -7.25 -7.05
N THR A 145 -4.98 -7.39 -6.15
CA THR A 145 -4.42 -6.25 -5.42
C THR A 145 -3.78 -5.23 -6.36
N ILE A 146 -3.04 -5.67 -7.39
CA ILE A 146 -2.31 -4.76 -8.28
C ILE A 146 -3.20 -3.86 -9.15
N ILE A 147 -4.49 -4.21 -9.31
CA ILE A 147 -5.47 -3.41 -10.07
C ILE A 147 -6.33 -2.51 -9.18
N PHE A 148 -6.14 -2.56 -7.86
CA PHE A 148 -6.86 -1.69 -6.92
C PHE A 148 -6.40 -0.23 -7.10
N PRO A 149 -7.31 0.78 -7.11
CA PRO A 149 -6.98 2.16 -7.43
C PRO A 149 -5.85 2.75 -6.58
N GLY A 150 -5.85 2.52 -5.27
CA GLY A 150 -4.80 3.00 -4.38
C GLY A 150 -3.44 2.37 -4.68
N ILE A 151 -3.42 1.07 -4.96
CA ILE A 151 -2.19 0.36 -5.36
C ILE A 151 -1.68 0.90 -6.70
N LEU A 152 -2.55 1.09 -7.69
CA LEU A 152 -2.19 1.67 -8.99
C LEU A 152 -1.62 3.08 -8.86
N TYR A 153 -2.15 3.89 -7.94
CA TYR A 153 -1.61 5.21 -7.62
C TYR A 153 -0.21 5.11 -7.02
N TYR A 154 -0.04 4.37 -5.92
CA TYR A 154 1.24 4.25 -5.23
C TYR A 154 2.32 3.53 -6.04
N LEU A 155 1.94 2.57 -6.90
CA LEU A 155 2.85 1.92 -7.82
C LEU A 155 3.42 2.86 -8.86
N GLY A 156 2.81 4.00 -9.11
CA GLY A 156 3.36 4.95 -10.05
C GLY A 156 3.91 6.21 -9.39
N VAL A 157 4.04 6.28 -8.07
CA VAL A 157 4.77 7.38 -7.40
C VAL A 157 6.26 7.28 -7.71
N LEU A 158 6.93 8.41 -7.98
CA LEU A 158 8.37 8.47 -8.23
C LEU A 158 9.12 8.55 -6.90
N ALA A 159 9.19 7.42 -6.21
CA ALA A 159 9.86 7.31 -4.93
C ALA A 159 10.34 5.88 -4.66
N GLU A 160 11.37 5.70 -3.85
CA GLU A 160 11.88 4.38 -3.47
C GLU A 160 10.80 3.48 -2.84
N GLU A 161 9.76 4.08 -2.26
CA GLU A 161 8.63 3.34 -1.70
C GLU A 161 7.81 2.57 -2.74
N GLN A 162 7.88 2.93 -4.02
CA GLN A 162 7.28 2.13 -5.09
C GLN A 162 7.93 0.73 -5.12
N PHE A 163 9.26 0.68 -5.07
CA PHE A 163 9.98 -0.58 -5.04
C PHE A 163 9.77 -1.32 -3.71
N PHE A 164 9.81 -0.59 -2.59
CA PHE A 164 9.46 -1.12 -1.27
C PHE A 164 8.08 -1.80 -1.29
N LEU A 165 7.07 -1.14 -1.85
CA LEU A 165 5.70 -1.65 -1.95
C LEU A 165 5.70 -2.99 -2.70
N VAL A 166 6.32 -3.08 -3.87
CA VAL A 166 6.35 -4.33 -4.65
C VAL A 166 7.05 -5.46 -3.90
N VAL A 167 8.19 -5.18 -3.26
CA VAL A 167 8.91 -6.18 -2.44
C VAL A 167 8.04 -6.62 -1.26
N SER A 168 7.32 -5.70 -0.61
CA SER A 168 6.47 -5.99 0.55
C SER A 168 5.25 -6.85 0.21
N LEU A 169 4.72 -6.79 -1.03
CA LEU A 169 3.62 -7.66 -1.46
C LEU A 169 4.01 -9.16 -1.44
N TYR A 170 5.30 -9.49 -1.60
CA TYR A 170 5.77 -10.87 -1.49
C TYR A 170 5.62 -11.46 -0.09
N ILE A 171 5.54 -10.64 0.95
CA ILE A 171 5.32 -11.12 2.33
C ILE A 171 4.02 -11.89 2.42
N PHE A 172 2.96 -11.41 1.75
CA PHE A 172 1.69 -12.12 1.70
C PHE A 172 1.82 -13.43 0.93
N LEU A 173 2.50 -13.44 -0.23
CA LEU A 173 2.69 -14.65 -1.04
C LEU A 173 3.37 -15.77 -0.24
N PHE A 174 4.42 -15.42 0.49
CA PHE A 174 5.21 -16.36 1.30
C PHE A 174 4.75 -16.47 2.75
N TRP A 175 3.57 -15.94 3.08
CA TRP A 175 3.05 -15.96 4.44
C TRP A 175 3.01 -17.39 5.02
N GLY A 176 3.54 -17.58 6.22
CA GLY A 176 3.67 -18.89 6.87
C GLY A 176 5.02 -19.58 6.67
N PHE A 177 5.90 -19.05 5.81
CA PHE A 177 7.27 -19.53 5.66
C PHE A 177 8.25 -18.52 6.25
N TRP A 178 8.85 -18.84 7.40
CA TRP A 178 9.69 -17.88 8.13
C TRP A 178 10.96 -17.48 7.37
N LEU A 179 11.61 -18.41 6.65
CA LEU A 179 12.88 -18.19 5.94
C LEU A 179 12.75 -17.18 4.78
N PRO A 180 11.78 -17.35 3.84
CA PRO A 180 11.53 -16.33 2.81
C PRO A 180 11.11 -14.98 3.41
N ILE A 181 10.28 -14.98 4.47
CA ILE A 181 9.86 -13.74 5.13
C ILE A 181 11.05 -13.00 5.76
N SER A 182 11.95 -13.70 6.45
CA SER A 182 13.13 -13.07 7.05
C SER A 182 14.07 -12.49 5.99
N LEU A 183 14.28 -13.19 4.87
CA LEU A 183 15.07 -12.68 3.76
C LEU A 183 14.43 -11.44 3.12
N LEU A 184 13.12 -11.45 2.91
CA LEU A 184 12.39 -10.28 2.42
C LEU A 184 12.49 -9.09 3.37
N LEU A 185 12.41 -9.31 4.69
CA LEU A 185 12.60 -8.24 5.68
C LEU A 185 14.01 -7.64 5.63
N MET A 186 15.05 -8.45 5.41
CA MET A 186 16.41 -7.95 5.21
C MET A 186 16.49 -7.07 3.97
N VAL A 187 15.91 -7.50 2.85
CA VAL A 187 15.86 -6.70 1.60
C VAL A 187 15.05 -5.42 1.80
N LEU A 188 13.91 -5.47 2.51
CA LEU A 188 13.13 -4.26 2.79
C LEU A 188 13.91 -3.28 3.65
N SER A 189 14.69 -3.76 4.63
CA SER A 189 15.47 -2.90 5.52
C SER A 189 16.59 -2.14 4.81
N THR A 190 17.09 -2.67 3.69
CA THR A 190 18.08 -1.99 2.85
C THR A 190 17.46 -0.98 1.89
N ILE A 191 16.15 -1.06 1.62
CA ILE A 191 15.40 -0.07 0.84
C ILE A 191 14.94 1.06 1.77
N ASP A 192 14.07 0.73 2.73
CA ASP A 192 13.57 1.70 3.71
C ASP A 192 13.39 1.03 5.07
N PHE A 193 14.31 1.33 5.98
CA PHE A 193 14.27 0.85 7.35
C PHE A 193 12.99 1.27 8.10
N GLY A 194 12.50 2.50 7.89
CA GLY A 194 11.32 3.02 8.58
C GLY A 194 10.06 2.24 8.21
N ASN A 195 9.83 2.03 6.91
CA ASN A 195 8.69 1.24 6.45
C ASN A 195 8.83 -0.25 6.83
N THR A 196 10.06 -0.75 6.93
CA THR A 196 10.32 -2.11 7.41
C THR A 196 9.83 -2.32 8.84
N VAL A 197 9.95 -1.31 9.72
CA VAL A 197 9.41 -1.38 11.09
C VAL A 197 7.89 -1.55 11.06
N VAL A 198 7.18 -0.85 10.17
CA VAL A 198 5.71 -0.97 10.01
C VAL A 198 5.33 -2.38 9.55
N VAL A 199 6.05 -2.91 8.57
CA VAL A 199 5.85 -4.28 8.06
C VAL A 199 6.14 -5.32 9.12
N LEU A 200 7.23 -5.18 9.87
CA LEU A 200 7.60 -6.07 10.97
C LEU A 200 6.53 -6.05 12.06
N PHE A 201 6.05 -4.88 12.45
CA PHE A 201 4.97 -4.73 13.42
C PHE A 201 3.70 -5.45 12.95
N PHE A 202 3.34 -5.33 11.67
CA PHE A 202 2.21 -6.06 11.10
C PHE A 202 2.41 -7.57 11.18
N ILE A 203 3.58 -8.10 10.79
CA ILE A 203 3.89 -9.54 10.86
C ILE A 203 3.76 -10.04 12.30
N LEU A 204 4.38 -9.33 13.26
CA LEU A 204 4.31 -9.67 14.68
C LEU A 204 2.87 -9.62 15.20
N SER A 205 2.09 -8.61 14.78
CA SER A 205 0.67 -8.47 15.11
C SER A 205 -0.12 -9.67 14.60
N VAL A 206 0.06 -10.07 13.34
CA VAL A 206 -0.62 -11.25 12.77
C VAL A 206 -0.25 -12.52 13.52
N MET A 207 1.03 -12.74 13.84
CA MET A 207 1.48 -13.90 14.62
C MET A 207 0.85 -13.93 16.02
N PHE A 208 0.88 -12.80 16.73
CA PHE A 208 0.35 -12.64 18.07
C PHE A 208 -1.18 -12.84 18.11
N PHE A 209 -1.91 -12.13 17.25
CA PHE A 209 -3.36 -12.22 17.18
C PHE A 209 -3.85 -13.57 16.65
N SER A 210 -3.10 -14.23 15.75
CA SER A 210 -3.38 -15.61 15.34
C SER A 210 -3.33 -16.56 16.53
N LYS A 211 -2.29 -16.43 17.37
CA LYS A 211 -2.17 -17.21 18.61
C LYS A 211 -3.34 -16.95 19.55
N ILE A 212 -3.68 -15.69 19.84
CA ILE A 212 -4.85 -15.36 20.70
C ILE A 212 -6.15 -15.89 20.10
N ARG A 213 -6.35 -15.72 18.80
CA ARG A 213 -7.57 -16.16 18.11
C ARG A 213 -7.77 -17.66 18.18
N ASN A 214 -6.68 -18.43 18.22
CA ASN A 214 -6.71 -19.88 18.41
C ASN A 214 -7.25 -20.27 19.80
N TYR A 215 -6.95 -19.49 20.85
CA TYR A 215 -7.48 -19.69 22.19
C TYR A 215 -8.95 -19.27 22.30
N ASN A 216 -9.26 -17.99 22.04
CA ASN A 216 -10.62 -17.47 22.21
C ASN A 216 -10.88 -16.24 21.34
N ARG A 217 -12.01 -16.23 20.65
CA ARG A 217 -12.45 -15.09 19.83
C ARG A 217 -12.79 -13.85 20.67
N LYS A 218 -13.36 -14.02 21.87
CA LYS A 218 -13.66 -12.88 22.76
C LYS A 218 -12.38 -12.20 23.23
N LEU A 219 -11.36 -13.00 23.59
CA LEU A 219 -10.04 -12.48 23.95
C LEU A 219 -9.39 -11.75 22.78
N PHE A 220 -9.49 -12.28 21.55
CA PHE A 220 -8.98 -11.62 20.35
C PHE A 220 -9.50 -10.18 20.23
N PHE A 221 -10.83 -9.97 20.29
CA PHE A 221 -11.41 -8.63 20.21
C PHE A 221 -11.14 -7.77 21.45
N SER A 222 -11.05 -8.38 22.64
CA SER A 222 -10.69 -7.66 23.87
C SER A 222 -9.27 -7.10 23.81
N PHE A 223 -8.28 -7.91 23.39
CA PHE A 223 -6.90 -7.45 23.22
C PHE A 223 -6.78 -6.42 22.10
N PHE A 224 -7.50 -6.62 21.00
CA PHE A 224 -7.58 -5.67 19.90
C PHE A 224 -7.98 -4.27 20.39
N LEU A 225 -9.11 -4.18 21.11
CA LEU A 225 -9.60 -2.91 21.64
C LEU A 225 -8.67 -2.33 22.71
N PHE A 226 -8.12 -3.18 23.58
CA PHE A 226 -7.17 -2.76 24.61
C PHE A 226 -5.93 -2.08 24.00
N PHE A 227 -5.30 -2.70 22.99
CA PHE A 227 -4.12 -2.12 22.34
C PHE A 227 -4.43 -0.83 21.56
N LEU A 228 -5.60 -0.73 20.92
CA LEU A 228 -6.01 0.52 20.26
C LEU A 228 -6.26 1.65 21.27
N PHE A 229 -6.90 1.34 22.40
CA PHE A 229 -7.09 2.30 23.48
C PHE A 229 -5.73 2.75 24.04
N LEU A 230 -4.84 1.79 24.29
CA LEU A 230 -3.49 2.09 24.75
C LEU A 230 -2.73 2.98 23.76
N ALA A 231 -2.78 2.68 22.46
CA ALA A 231 -2.16 3.53 21.42
C ALA A 231 -2.73 4.94 21.40
N TYR A 232 -4.06 5.09 21.55
CA TYR A 232 -4.73 6.38 21.58
C TYR A 232 -4.30 7.25 22.78
N PHE A 233 -4.17 6.67 23.98
CA PHE A 233 -3.75 7.41 25.17
C PHE A 233 -2.24 7.65 25.25
N ILE A 234 -1.43 6.70 24.79
CA ILE A 234 0.03 6.76 24.91
C ILE A 234 0.67 7.56 23.77
N GLY A 235 0.10 7.53 22.55
CA GLY A 235 0.76 8.00 21.32
C GLY A 235 1.48 9.35 21.44
N PHE A 236 0.79 10.38 21.94
CA PHE A 236 1.39 11.71 22.10
C PHE A 236 2.55 11.76 23.10
N ARG A 237 2.51 10.98 24.18
CA ARG A 237 3.58 10.93 25.19
C ARG A 237 4.73 10.02 24.78
N PHE A 238 4.50 9.11 23.83
CA PHE A 238 5.50 8.14 23.39
C PHE A 238 6.60 8.80 22.56
N LEU A 239 6.26 9.77 21.70
CA LEU A 239 7.23 10.49 20.86
C LEU A 239 8.27 11.26 21.68
N GLU A 240 7.84 11.89 22.78
CA GLU A 240 8.73 12.58 23.72
C GLU A 240 9.74 11.60 24.35
N LEU A 241 9.28 10.40 24.75
CA LEU A 241 10.16 9.38 25.32
C LEU A 241 11.19 8.85 24.29
N PHE A 242 10.82 8.68 23.03
CA PHE A 242 11.75 8.19 22.00
C PHE A 242 12.81 9.21 21.58
N SER A 243 12.49 10.52 21.58
CA SER A 243 13.50 11.56 21.36
C SER A 243 14.64 11.52 22.39
N GLN A 244 14.36 11.02 23.59
CA GLN A 244 15.31 11.00 24.70
C GLN A 244 16.15 9.70 24.80
N ILE A 245 15.79 8.65 24.05
CA ILE A 245 16.51 7.37 24.11
C ILE A 245 17.68 7.37 23.13
N SER A 246 18.86 7.72 23.62
CA SER A 246 20.13 7.75 22.88
C SER A 246 20.61 6.38 22.36
N PHE A 247 20.04 5.28 22.87
CA PHE A 247 20.46 3.91 22.54
C PHE A 247 19.95 3.40 21.18
N LEU A 248 18.89 3.97 20.62
CA LEU A 248 18.22 3.48 19.39
C LEU A 248 18.89 3.94 18.07
N GLY A 249 20.07 4.55 18.15
CA GLY A 249 20.85 5.00 16.99
C GLY A 249 20.40 6.37 16.46
N GLY A 250 21.37 7.16 15.98
CA GLY A 250 21.16 8.57 15.60
C GLY A 250 20.14 8.80 14.49
N SER A 251 19.85 7.80 13.65
CA SER A 251 18.85 7.90 12.57
C SER A 251 17.40 7.76 13.08
N PHE A 252 17.18 7.08 14.21
CA PHE A 252 15.85 6.95 14.79
C PHE A 252 15.52 8.14 15.69
N SER A 253 16.49 8.61 16.47
CA SER A 253 16.32 9.82 17.28
C SER A 253 16.09 11.05 16.40
N SER A 254 16.85 11.22 15.31
CA SER A 254 16.67 12.35 14.39
C SER A 254 15.32 12.35 13.67
N LYS A 255 14.78 11.17 13.29
CA LYS A 255 13.42 11.05 12.75
C LYS A 255 12.36 11.35 13.81
N SER A 256 12.54 10.88 15.04
CA SER A 256 11.62 11.17 16.15
C SER A 256 11.61 12.66 16.48
N ASP A 257 12.78 13.31 16.50
CA ASP A 257 12.94 14.74 16.73
C ASP A 257 12.31 15.57 15.62
N ALA A 258 12.51 15.18 14.35
CA ALA A 258 11.86 15.83 13.22
C ALA A 258 10.33 15.72 13.30
N ILE A 259 9.80 14.54 13.65
CA ILE A 259 8.35 14.35 13.85
C ILE A 259 7.84 15.20 15.01
N TYR A 260 8.60 15.31 16.10
CA TYR A 260 8.25 16.10 17.27
C TYR A 260 8.28 17.62 17.00
N GLN A 261 9.28 18.10 16.27
CA GLN A 261 9.37 19.52 15.86
C GLN A 261 8.19 19.92 14.96
N VAL A 262 7.85 19.07 13.98
CA VAL A 262 6.69 19.26 13.10
C VAL A 262 5.35 19.20 13.84
N LEU A 263 5.29 18.51 14.99
CA LEU A 263 4.11 18.50 15.86
C LEU A 263 3.97 19.76 16.71
N ASN A 264 5.09 20.39 17.09
CA ASN A 264 5.10 21.64 17.86
C ASN A 264 4.84 22.87 16.98
N ASP A 265 5.14 22.80 15.68
CA ASP A 265 4.66 23.76 14.69
C ASP A 265 3.14 23.56 14.50
N SER A 266 2.36 24.41 15.17
CA SER A 266 0.92 24.27 15.47
C SER A 266 -0.02 23.96 14.29
N ASP A 267 0.38 24.25 13.05
CA ASP A 267 -0.50 24.19 11.87
C ASP A 267 -0.95 22.76 11.49
N LEU A 268 -0.19 21.72 11.86
CA LEU A 268 -0.51 20.34 11.48
C LEU A 268 -1.33 19.58 12.53
N VAL A 269 -1.19 19.93 13.81
CA VAL A 269 -1.99 19.32 14.89
C VAL A 269 -3.44 19.80 14.82
N GLU A 270 -3.65 21.06 14.49
CA GLU A 270 -4.99 21.68 14.41
C GLU A 270 -5.77 21.30 13.14
N LYS A 271 -5.09 20.81 12.09
CA LYS A 271 -5.70 20.57 10.78
C LYS A 271 -6.87 19.58 10.83
N TYR A 272 -6.75 18.49 11.61
CA TYR A 272 -7.82 17.49 11.78
C TYR A 272 -7.85 16.86 13.19
N PRO A 273 -9.04 16.66 13.79
CA PRO A 273 -9.20 15.91 15.03
C PRO A 273 -8.60 14.50 14.93
N VAL A 274 -7.87 14.07 15.96
CA VAL A 274 -7.17 12.76 16.01
C VAL A 274 -8.10 11.58 15.72
N ILE A 275 -9.35 11.65 16.20
CA ILE A 275 -10.37 10.62 16.03
C ILE A 275 -10.77 10.44 14.54
N LEU A 276 -10.69 11.49 13.72
CA LEU A 276 -11.04 11.43 12.29
C LEU A 276 -9.88 10.92 11.43
N ARG A 277 -8.65 10.90 11.94
CA ARG A 277 -7.47 10.53 11.16
C ARG A 277 -7.49 9.10 10.64
N PRO A 278 -7.97 8.08 11.39
CA PRO A 278 -8.11 6.73 10.83
C PRO A 278 -9.03 6.67 9.62
N ILE A 279 -10.08 7.50 9.60
CA ILE A 279 -11.01 7.59 8.47
C ILE A 279 -10.30 8.20 7.26
N ILE A 280 -9.55 9.29 7.47
CA ILE A 280 -8.76 9.95 6.41
C ILE A 280 -7.68 9.00 5.87
N THR A 281 -6.98 8.26 6.73
CA THR A 281 -6.01 7.23 6.33
C THR A 281 -6.69 6.12 5.52
N LEU A 282 -7.88 5.66 5.91
CA LEU A 282 -8.63 4.66 5.13
C LEU A 282 -9.11 5.21 3.78
N MET A 283 -9.50 6.48 3.69
CA MET A 283 -9.86 7.13 2.43
C MET A 283 -8.66 7.30 1.50
N SER A 284 -7.50 7.68 2.03
CA SER A 284 -6.25 7.76 1.27
C SER A 284 -5.73 6.42 0.80
N PHE A 285 -6.01 5.34 1.56
CA PHE A 285 -5.74 3.98 1.11
C PHE A 285 -6.50 3.63 -0.18
N ILE A 286 -7.72 4.14 -0.35
CA ILE A 286 -8.53 3.97 -1.56
C ILE A 286 -7.93 4.77 -2.71
N PHE A 287 -7.86 6.08 -2.53
CA PHE A 287 -7.27 7.06 -3.45
C PHE A 287 -7.39 8.44 -2.81
N MET A 288 -6.27 9.11 -2.53
CA MET A 288 -6.25 10.51 -2.12
C MET A 288 -4.88 11.10 -2.44
N THR A 289 -4.85 12.17 -3.22
CA THR A 289 -3.61 12.91 -3.49
C THR A 289 -3.31 13.87 -2.32
N PRO A 290 -2.05 14.33 -2.16
CA PRO A 290 -1.66 15.31 -1.12
C PRO A 290 -2.50 16.59 -1.15
N SER A 291 -2.84 17.09 -2.33
CA SER A 291 -3.71 18.25 -2.52
C SER A 291 -5.20 18.02 -2.23
N GLY A 292 -5.61 16.77 -1.99
CA GLY A 292 -6.97 16.45 -1.56
C GLY A 292 -7.95 16.24 -2.71
N VAL A 293 -7.50 15.70 -3.84
CA VAL A 293 -8.42 15.14 -4.86
C VAL A 293 -9.24 14.02 -4.21
N LYS A 294 -10.56 14.17 -4.23
CA LYS A 294 -11.51 13.26 -3.59
C LYS A 294 -12.33 12.51 -4.63
N VAL A 295 -12.78 11.31 -4.29
CA VAL A 295 -13.74 10.57 -5.13
C VAL A 295 -14.89 10.10 -4.22
N PRO A 296 -15.82 10.99 -3.85
CA PRO A 296 -16.82 10.73 -2.80
C PRO A 296 -17.66 9.47 -3.05
N VAL A 297 -18.09 9.27 -4.29
CA VAL A 297 -18.88 8.10 -4.70
C VAL A 297 -18.11 6.80 -4.45
N LEU A 298 -16.81 6.79 -4.73
CA LEU A 298 -15.96 5.61 -4.49
C LEU A 298 -15.79 5.33 -3.00
N TYR A 299 -15.59 6.37 -2.19
CA TYR A 299 -15.45 6.22 -0.75
C TYR A 299 -16.69 5.59 -0.12
N VAL A 300 -17.88 6.02 -0.54
CA VAL A 300 -19.15 5.42 -0.09
C VAL A 300 -19.26 3.96 -0.56
N ALA A 301 -18.96 3.67 -1.82
CA ALA A 301 -19.04 2.31 -2.36
C ALA A 301 -18.09 1.34 -1.64
N ILE A 302 -16.84 1.74 -1.40
CA ILE A 302 -15.87 0.92 -0.67
C ILE A 302 -16.21 0.83 0.81
N PHE A 303 -16.74 1.89 1.44
CA PHE A 303 -17.23 1.82 2.81
C PHE A 303 -18.34 0.76 2.95
N ILE A 304 -19.32 0.75 2.05
CA ILE A 304 -20.39 -0.26 2.04
C ILE A 304 -19.78 -1.67 1.84
N LEU A 305 -18.81 -1.82 0.94
CA LEU A 305 -18.13 -3.10 0.73
C LEU A 305 -17.39 -3.57 2.00
N ILE A 306 -16.59 -2.71 2.62
CA ILE A 306 -15.86 -3.01 3.86
C ILE A 306 -16.85 -3.34 4.98
N PHE A 307 -17.93 -2.58 5.12
CA PHE A 307 -18.95 -2.83 6.14
C PHE A 307 -19.64 -4.19 5.94
N THR A 308 -20.09 -4.49 4.72
CA THR A 308 -20.75 -5.77 4.40
C THR A 308 -19.81 -6.96 4.56
N LEU A 309 -18.55 -6.86 4.13
CA LEU A 309 -17.53 -7.88 4.35
C LEU A 309 -17.23 -8.08 5.83
N THR A 310 -17.11 -6.99 6.60
CA THR A 310 -16.90 -7.06 8.05
C THR A 310 -18.02 -7.82 8.73
N LEU A 311 -19.28 -7.58 8.36
CA LEU A 311 -20.41 -8.36 8.89
C LEU A 311 -20.33 -9.84 8.50
N LYS A 312 -19.95 -10.16 7.26
CA LYS A 312 -19.81 -11.55 6.79
C LYS A 312 -18.68 -12.28 7.52
N VAL A 313 -17.49 -11.68 7.62
CA VAL A 313 -16.34 -12.20 8.38
C VAL A 313 -16.73 -12.40 9.84
N PHE A 314 -17.36 -11.39 10.45
CA PHE A 314 -17.76 -11.45 11.84
C PHE A 314 -18.79 -12.57 12.11
N ARG A 315 -19.71 -12.83 11.18
CA ARG A 315 -20.69 -13.93 11.30
C ARG A 315 -20.10 -15.31 11.00
N GLY A 316 -19.14 -15.40 10.08
CA GLY A 316 -18.53 -16.66 9.65
C GLY A 316 -17.70 -17.38 10.71
N LYS A 317 -17.21 -16.67 11.74
CA LYS A 317 -16.41 -17.21 12.87
C LYS A 317 -15.13 -17.97 12.45
N ASN A 318 -14.67 -17.82 11.21
CA ASN A 318 -13.46 -18.45 10.72
C ASN A 318 -12.22 -17.77 11.33
N LYS A 319 -11.36 -18.56 11.99
CA LYS A 319 -10.17 -18.08 12.70
C LYS A 319 -9.22 -17.32 11.78
N LEU A 320 -8.93 -17.88 10.60
CA LEU A 320 -7.99 -17.30 9.64
C LEU A 320 -8.54 -15.99 9.05
N LEU A 321 -9.82 -15.97 8.69
CA LEU A 321 -10.46 -14.78 8.13
C LEU A 321 -10.58 -13.65 9.16
N ASP A 322 -10.87 -13.96 10.43
CA ASP A 322 -10.85 -12.94 11.49
C ASP A 322 -9.47 -12.27 11.56
N VAL A 323 -8.38 -13.03 11.50
CA VAL A 323 -7.01 -12.48 11.56
C VAL A 323 -6.69 -11.67 10.30
N TYR A 324 -6.92 -12.22 9.11
CA TYR A 324 -6.58 -11.55 7.84
C TYR A 324 -7.46 -10.35 7.52
N TRP A 325 -8.64 -10.25 8.13
CA TRP A 325 -9.51 -9.09 7.96
C TRP A 325 -9.24 -8.01 9.01
N PHE A 326 -9.23 -8.36 10.30
CA PHE A 326 -9.16 -7.37 11.37
C PHE A 326 -7.74 -6.87 11.65
N VAL A 327 -6.70 -7.72 11.54
CA VAL A 327 -5.33 -7.30 11.87
C VAL A 327 -4.78 -6.22 10.92
N PRO A 328 -5.04 -6.22 9.60
CA PRO A 328 -4.71 -5.08 8.75
C PRO A 328 -5.29 -3.75 9.27
N PHE A 329 -6.58 -3.72 9.60
CA PHE A 329 -7.21 -2.52 10.17
C PHE A 329 -6.63 -2.16 11.54
N PHE A 330 -6.34 -3.17 12.39
CA PHE A 330 -5.64 -2.94 13.66
C PHE A 330 -4.33 -2.21 13.44
N SER A 331 -3.45 -2.73 12.58
CA SER A 331 -2.12 -2.19 12.40
C SER A 331 -2.16 -0.77 11.84
N THR A 332 -3.04 -0.49 10.88
CA THR A 332 -3.25 0.87 10.37
C THR A 332 -3.74 1.81 11.46
N ILE A 333 -4.82 1.47 12.16
CA ILE A 333 -5.40 2.33 13.20
C ILE A 333 -4.42 2.53 14.36
N PHE A 334 -3.69 1.48 14.74
CA PHE A 334 -2.68 1.52 15.80
C PHE A 334 -1.60 2.56 15.49
N PHE A 335 -1.02 2.53 14.29
CA PHE A 335 -0.01 3.52 13.91
C PHE A 335 -0.60 4.92 13.69
N VAL A 336 -1.83 5.03 13.21
CA VAL A 336 -2.51 6.34 13.13
C VAL A 336 -2.71 6.96 14.51
N PHE A 337 -3.00 6.17 15.54
CA PHE A 337 -3.08 6.70 16.91
C PHE A 337 -1.71 6.95 17.53
N LEU A 338 -0.72 6.12 17.23
CA LEU A 338 0.64 6.28 17.76
C LEU A 338 1.37 7.48 17.13
N PHE A 339 1.21 7.70 15.83
CA PHE A 339 1.88 8.74 15.03
C PHE A 339 0.88 9.51 14.17
N PRO A 340 0.03 10.34 14.78
CA PRO A 340 -1.17 10.84 14.12
C PRO A 340 -0.90 11.83 12.99
N ASN A 341 0.32 12.37 12.86
CA ASN A 341 0.74 13.23 11.74
C ASN A 341 1.63 12.52 10.71
N TYR A 342 2.03 11.27 10.94
CA TYR A 342 2.98 10.54 10.10
C TYR A 342 2.41 9.23 9.51
N ALA A 343 1.11 8.99 9.70
CA ALA A 343 0.44 7.77 9.25
C ALA A 343 -0.30 7.97 7.92
N ASN A 344 0.47 8.19 6.84
CA ASN A 344 -0.06 8.19 5.48
C ASN A 344 -0.39 6.75 5.04
N ALA A 345 -1.49 6.57 4.31
CA ALA A 345 -1.92 5.25 3.84
C ALA A 345 -0.88 4.50 3.02
N LYS A 346 0.03 5.22 2.35
CA LYS A 346 1.14 4.66 1.57
C LYS A 346 1.95 3.59 2.33
N TYR A 347 2.06 3.74 3.64
CA TYR A 347 2.81 2.82 4.51
C TYR A 347 2.06 1.52 4.82
N TYR A 348 0.76 1.47 4.61
CA TYR A 348 -0.08 0.31 4.95
C TYR A 348 -0.63 -0.40 3.73
N VAL A 349 -0.46 0.16 2.53
CA VAL A 349 -1.01 -0.39 1.27
C VAL A 349 -0.55 -1.84 1.01
N PHE A 350 0.60 -2.25 1.55
CA PHE A 350 1.07 -3.64 1.48
C PHE A 350 0.15 -4.68 2.16
N VAL A 351 -0.76 -4.26 3.05
CA VAL A 351 -1.72 -5.17 3.70
C VAL A 351 -2.89 -5.58 2.81
N MET A 352 -3.07 -4.90 1.66
CA MET A 352 -4.20 -5.12 0.76
C MET A 352 -4.41 -6.58 0.33
N PRO A 353 -3.37 -7.38 0.01
CA PRO A 353 -3.55 -8.79 -0.33
C PRO A 353 -4.21 -9.63 0.79
N PHE A 354 -4.06 -9.25 2.06
CA PHE A 354 -4.74 -9.94 3.16
C PHE A 354 -6.26 -9.64 3.14
N LEU A 355 -6.63 -8.38 2.88
CA LEU A 355 -8.02 -7.95 2.75
C LEU A 355 -8.70 -8.58 1.53
N VAL A 356 -7.98 -8.63 0.40
CA VAL A 356 -8.47 -9.26 -0.84
C VAL A 356 -8.63 -10.77 -0.64
N TYR A 357 -7.70 -11.44 0.06
CA TYR A 357 -7.84 -12.86 0.38
C TYR A 357 -9.11 -13.14 1.18
N ALA A 358 -9.39 -12.32 2.20
CA ALA A 358 -10.63 -12.44 2.96
C ALA A 358 -11.88 -12.19 2.09
N SER A 359 -11.79 -11.25 1.15
CA SER A 359 -12.87 -10.96 0.21
C SER A 359 -13.16 -12.13 -0.75
N LEU A 360 -12.11 -12.80 -1.23
CA LEU A 360 -12.20 -13.97 -2.11
C LEU A 360 -12.87 -15.19 -1.48
N ASN A 361 -12.97 -15.23 -0.14
CA ASN A 361 -13.73 -16.27 0.57
C ASN A 361 -15.25 -16.06 0.50
N TYR A 362 -15.72 -14.85 0.16
CA TYR A 362 -17.16 -14.52 0.08
C TYR A 362 -17.62 -14.14 -1.32
N TYR A 363 -16.73 -13.66 -2.16
CA TYR A 363 -17.01 -13.25 -3.52
C TYR A 363 -16.06 -13.96 -4.48
N SER A 364 -16.57 -14.29 -5.67
CA SER A 364 -15.71 -14.89 -6.69
C SER A 364 -14.67 -13.87 -7.18
N ARG A 365 -13.51 -14.37 -7.62
CA ARG A 365 -12.44 -13.51 -8.16
C ARG A 365 -12.90 -12.61 -9.32
N ASN A 366 -13.87 -13.04 -10.11
CA ASN A 366 -14.42 -12.25 -11.21
C ASN A 366 -15.23 -11.05 -10.69
N VAL A 367 -16.00 -11.23 -9.61
CA VAL A 367 -16.77 -10.12 -9.00
C VAL A 367 -15.81 -9.10 -8.40
N VAL A 368 -14.78 -9.55 -7.67
CA VAL A 368 -13.77 -8.64 -7.11
C VAL A 368 -12.99 -7.91 -8.21
N PHE A 369 -12.62 -8.63 -9.28
CA PHE A 369 -11.98 -8.05 -10.46
C PHE A 369 -12.81 -6.92 -11.07
N VAL A 370 -14.08 -7.19 -11.40
CA VAL A 370 -14.98 -6.19 -12.01
C VAL A 370 -15.15 -4.99 -11.08
N PHE A 371 -15.30 -5.22 -9.77
CA PHE A 371 -15.42 -4.13 -8.79
C PHE A 371 -14.17 -3.25 -8.74
N PHE A 372 -12.96 -3.82 -8.74
CA PHE A 372 -11.72 -3.04 -8.72
C PHE A 372 -11.47 -2.30 -10.03
N VAL A 373 -11.73 -2.92 -11.19
CA VAL A 373 -11.65 -2.22 -12.48
C VAL A 373 -12.64 -1.07 -12.52
N ALA A 374 -13.91 -1.29 -12.13
CA ALA A 374 -14.92 -0.24 -12.09
C ALA A 374 -14.55 0.90 -11.12
N SER A 375 -13.98 0.55 -9.96
CA SER A 375 -13.48 1.52 -8.98
C SER A 375 -12.38 2.40 -9.58
N THR A 376 -11.40 1.81 -10.26
CA THR A 376 -10.31 2.52 -10.93
C THR A 376 -10.83 3.42 -12.06
N LEU A 377 -11.76 2.91 -12.89
CA LEU A 377 -12.38 3.71 -13.94
C LEU A 377 -13.17 4.90 -13.38
N LEU A 378 -13.81 4.74 -12.22
CA LEU A 378 -14.53 5.83 -11.56
C LEU A 378 -13.57 6.91 -11.01
N VAL A 379 -12.38 6.53 -10.54
CA VAL A 379 -11.30 7.49 -10.23
C VAL A 379 -10.89 8.25 -11.48
N PHE A 380 -10.63 7.56 -12.58
CA PHE A 380 -10.25 8.19 -13.85
C PHE A 380 -11.31 9.16 -14.36
N PHE A 381 -12.58 8.78 -14.26
CA PHE A 381 -13.70 9.66 -14.62
C PHE A 381 -13.69 10.96 -13.80
N HIS A 382 -13.49 10.89 -12.48
CA HIS A 382 -13.41 12.08 -11.64
C HIS A 382 -12.18 12.94 -11.97
N LEU A 383 -11.03 12.32 -12.25
CA LEU A 383 -9.82 13.06 -12.64
C LEU A 383 -9.97 13.79 -13.97
N ILE A 384 -10.70 13.21 -14.92
CA ILE A 384 -11.06 13.90 -16.18
C ILE A 384 -11.96 15.08 -15.86
N LEU A 385 -12.99 14.88 -15.03
CA LEU A 385 -13.90 15.94 -14.64
C LEU A 385 -13.19 17.10 -13.93
N TYR A 386 -12.22 16.83 -13.05
CA TYR A 386 -11.48 17.87 -12.33
C TYR A 386 -10.50 18.69 -13.19
N ARG A 387 -10.32 18.32 -14.46
CA ARG A 387 -9.50 19.07 -15.43
C ARG A 387 -10.33 20.01 -16.33
N PHE A 388 -11.66 19.96 -16.22
CA PHE A 388 -12.61 20.84 -16.91
C PHE A 388 -13.38 21.68 -15.89
#